data_AF-A0A441TC24-F1
#
_entry.id   AF-A0A441TC24-F1
#
_cell.length_a   1.000
_cell.length_b   1.000
_cell.length_c   1.000
_cell.angle_alpha   90.00
_cell.angle_beta   90.00
_cell.angle_gamma   90.00
#
_symmetry.space_group_name_H-M   'P 1'
#
loop_
_entity.id
_entity.type
_entity.pdbx_description
1 polymer ?
#
loop_
_entity_poly.entity_id
_entity_poly.type
_entity_poly.pdbx_seq_one_letter_code
_entity_poly.pdbx_strand_id
1 'polypeptide(L)' 'DLAGHLKLARLIVFWDDNAISIDGPTSLSTSMDQPARFEAAGWHVQSVDGHDTEAVAAAIEAAQQSDRPSL' A
#
# COMPACT_ATOMS: atom_id res chain seq x y z
N ASP A 1 3.12 -10.36 -5.31
CA ASP A 1 3.32 -11.81 -5.19
C ASP A 1 4.74 -12.17 -4.73
N LEU A 2 5.77 -12.07 -5.58
CA LEU A 2 7.15 -12.48 -5.23
C LEU A 2 7.69 -11.89 -3.90
N ALA A 3 7.55 -10.58 -3.68
CA ALA A 3 8.04 -9.94 -2.46
C ALA A 3 7.33 -10.45 -1.18
N GLY A 4 6.03 -10.77 -1.29
CA GLY A 4 5.26 -11.35 -0.18
C GLY A 4 5.67 -12.80 0.06
N HIS A 5 5.84 -13.58 -1.01
CA HIS A 5 6.36 -14.94 -0.93
C HIS A 5 7.74 -15.01 -0.26
N LEU A 6 8.66 -14.11 -0.61
CA LEU A 6 10.00 -14.01 -0.05
C LEU A 6 10.05 -13.31 1.32
N LYS A 7 8.92 -12.80 1.83
CA LYS A 7 8.83 -12.05 3.09
C LYS A 7 9.87 -10.94 3.20
N LEU A 8 9.92 -10.06 2.21
CA LEU A 8 10.85 -8.93 2.20
C LEU A 8 10.44 -7.85 3.23
N ALA A 9 10.60 -8.15 4.52
CA ALA A 9 10.12 -7.32 5.64
C ALA A 9 10.71 -5.89 5.70
N ARG A 10 11.76 -5.60 4.94
CA ARG A 10 12.37 -4.25 4.86
C ARG A 10 11.92 -3.45 3.63
N LEU A 11 11.03 -4.00 2.82
CA LEU A 11 10.43 -3.29 1.68
C LEU A 11 9.15 -2.59 2.16
N ILE A 12 9.16 -1.26 2.10
CA ILE A 12 8.00 -0.40 2.39
C ILE A 12 7.74 0.42 1.13
N VAL A 13 6.54 0.29 0.58
CA VAL A 13 6.08 1.01 -0.61
C VAL A 13 4.98 1.96 -0.20
N PHE A 14 5.01 3.20 -0.70
CA PHE A 14 3.89 4.12 -0.57
C PHE A 14 3.15 4.17 -1.90
N TRP A 15 1.84 3.99 -1.86
CA TRP A 15 0.97 4.18 -3.02
C TRP A 15 0.11 5.42 -2.83
N ASP A 16 0.33 6.40 -3.70
CA ASP A 16 -0.48 7.62 -3.75
C ASP A 16 -1.82 7.33 -4.43
N ASP A 17 -2.82 6.95 -3.63
CA ASP A 17 -4.18 6.71 -4.08
C ASP A 17 -4.98 8.02 -4.14
N ASN A 18 -4.70 8.82 -5.16
CA ASN A 18 -5.37 10.10 -5.40
C ASN A 18 -6.55 10.02 -6.39
N ALA A 19 -6.91 8.80 -6.82
CA ALA A 19 -7.99 8.51 -7.77
C ALA A 19 -7.89 9.15 -9.17
N ILE A 20 -6.76 9.74 -9.55
CA ILE A 20 -6.56 10.43 -10.85
C ILE A 20 -5.48 9.74 -11.69
N SER A 21 -5.72 9.72 -13.00
CA SER A 21 -4.77 9.34 -14.05
C SER A 21 -4.72 10.42 -15.14
N ILE A 22 -3.88 10.26 -16.16
CA ILE A 22 -3.75 11.23 -17.27
C ILE A 22 -5.09 11.47 -17.97
N ASP A 23 -5.86 10.40 -18.20
CA ASP A 23 -7.13 10.44 -18.93
C ASP A 23 -8.34 10.74 -18.02
N GLY A 24 -8.10 11.07 -16.74
CA GLY A 24 -9.13 11.36 -15.75
C GLY A 24 -9.21 10.32 -14.62
N PRO A 25 -10.40 10.10 -14.02
CA PRO A 25 -10.56 9.21 -12.88
C PRO A 25 -10.03 7.79 -13.15
N THR A 26 -9.33 7.20 -12.18
CA THR A 26 -8.80 5.83 -12.28
C THR A 26 -9.90 4.79 -12.52
N SER A 27 -11.13 5.05 -12.06
CA SER A 27 -12.31 4.22 -12.29
C SER A 27 -12.68 4.04 -13.76
N LEU A 28 -12.19 4.88 -14.67
CA LEU A 28 -12.39 4.72 -16.11
C LEU A 28 -11.56 3.57 -16.70
N SER A 29 -10.44 3.22 -16.07
CA SER A 29 -9.48 2.23 -16.60
C SER A 29 -9.28 1.02 -15.70
N THR A 30 -9.71 1.08 -14.43
CA THR A 30 -9.62 -0.04 -13.49
C THR A 30 -10.73 -0.03 -12.45
N SER A 31 -11.19 -1.23 -12.06
CA SER A 31 -12.10 -1.47 -10.94
C SER A 31 -11.47 -2.36 -9.85
N MET A 32 -10.14 -2.49 -9.88
CA MET A 32 -9.39 -3.39 -9.00
C MET A 32 -9.26 -2.82 -7.59
N ASP A 33 -9.61 -3.64 -6.59
CA ASP A 33 -9.26 -3.40 -5.19
C ASP A 33 -7.76 -3.70 -5.00
N GLN A 34 -6.95 -2.63 -5.03
CA GLN A 34 -5.50 -2.77 -4.87
C GLN A 34 -5.12 -3.24 -3.47
N PRO A 35 -5.66 -2.67 -2.37
CA PRO A 35 -5.41 -3.19 -1.03
C PRO A 35 -5.64 -4.70 -0.91
N ALA A 36 -6.81 -5.20 -1.32
CA ALA A 36 -7.13 -6.62 -1.24
C ALA A 36 -6.18 -7.48 -2.09
N ARG A 37 -5.74 -6.99 -3.26
CA ARG A 37 -4.76 -7.69 -4.10
C ARG A 37 -3.41 -7.84 -3.39
N PHE A 38 -2.96 -6.82 -2.68
CA PHE A 38 -1.68 -6.88 -1.94
C PHE A 38 -1.79 -7.72 -0.67
N GLU A 39 -2.91 -7.64 0.05
CA GLU A 39 -3.20 -8.52 1.18
C GLU A 39 -3.15 -9.99 0.77
N ALA A 40 -3.84 -10.35 -0.31
CA ALA A 40 -3.83 -11.69 -0.88
C ALA A 40 -2.43 -12.14 -1.35
N ALA A 41 -1.59 -11.19 -1.78
CA ALA A 41 -0.22 -11.43 -2.18
C ALA A 41 0.77 -11.53 -1.00
N GLY A 42 0.31 -11.57 0.25
CA GLY A 42 1.16 -11.74 1.42
C GLY A 42 1.80 -10.45 1.93
N TRP A 43 1.23 -9.27 1.64
CA TRP A 43 1.73 -7.99 2.15
C TRP A 43 1.00 -7.52 3.41
N HIS A 44 1.70 -6.84 4.30
CA HIS A 44 1.06 -5.96 5.27
C HIS A 44 0.50 -4.76 4.51
N VAL A 45 -0.78 -4.42 4.72
CA VAL A 45 -1.45 -3.35 3.97
C VAL A 45 -2.15 -2.45 4.97
N GLN A 46 -1.98 -1.15 4.79
CA GLN A 46 -2.66 -0.12 5.57
C GLN A 46 -3.07 1.04 4.67
N SER A 47 -4.08 1.80 5.08
CA SER A 47 -4.52 3.02 4.41
C SER A 47 -4.56 4.16 5.43
N VAL A 48 -3.98 5.30 5.06
CA VAL A 48 -3.91 6.50 5.89
C VAL A 48 -4.18 7.74 5.05
N ASP A 49 -4.62 8.82 5.69
CA ASP A 49 -4.70 10.13 5.03
C ASP A 49 -3.27 10.65 4.80
N GLY A 50 -2.88 10.79 3.54
CA GLY A 50 -1.56 11.29 3.15
C GLY A 50 -1.28 12.75 3.54
N HIS A 51 -2.31 13.50 3.95
CA HIS A 51 -2.17 14.87 4.46
C HIS A 51 -2.01 14.95 5.98
N ASP A 52 -2.23 13.83 6.70
CA ASP A 52 -1.98 13.73 8.14
C ASP A 52 -0.59 13.15 8.38
N THR A 53 0.36 14.04 8.72
CA THR A 53 1.75 13.65 8.96
C THR A 53 1.92 12.73 10.16
N GLU A 54 1.06 12.82 11.17
CA GLU A 54 1.12 11.93 12.35
C GLU A 54 0.63 10.53 11.98
N ALA A 55 -0.45 10.44 11.20
CA ALA A 55 -0.94 9.17 10.68
C ALA A 55 0.10 8.48 9.77
N VAL A 56 0.78 9.23 8.90
CA VAL A 56 1.85 8.70 8.05
C VAL A 56 3.04 8.22 8.89
N ALA A 57 3.45 8.97 9.92
CA ALA A 57 4.53 8.56 10.81
C ALA A 57 4.18 7.25 11.55
N ALA A 58 2.98 7.15 12.11
CA ALA A 58 2.50 5.93 12.76
C ALA A 58 2.43 4.74 11.80
N ALA A 59 2.00 4.95 10.55
CA ALA A 59 1.97 3.91 9.53
C ALA A 59 3.37 3.39 9.19
N ILE A 60 4.37 4.28 9.13
CA ILE A 60 5.77 3.89 8.91
C ILE A 60 6.27 3.03 10.07
N GLU A 61 5.99 3.42 11.31
CA GLU A 61 6.38 2.66 12.50
C GLU A 61 5.73 1.27 12.52
N ALA A 62 4.45 1.17 12.16
CA ALA A 62 3.75 -0.11 12.03
C ALA A 62 4.35 -0.98 10.92
N ALA A 63 4.65 -0.41 9.75
CA ALA A 63 5.27 -1.11 8.63
C ALA A 63 6.66 -1.67 8.99
N GLN A 64 7.45 -0.94 9.77
CA GLN A 64 8.78 -1.38 10.22
C GLN A 64 8.74 -2.57 11.20
N GLN A 65 7.60 -2.80 11.87
CA GLN A 65 7.40 -3.92 12.79
C GLN A 65 6.84 -5.18 12.10
N SER A 66 6.41 -5.07 10.84
CA SER A 66 5.86 -6.19 10.05
C SER A 66 6.93 -7.22 9.68
N ASP A 67 6.55 -8.50 9.66
CA ASP A 67 7.36 -9.60 9.12
C ASP A 67 7.14 -9.84 7.60
N ARG A 68 6.29 -9.01 6.99
CA ARG A 68 5.90 -9.00 5.57
C ARG A 68 6.32 -7.67 4.92
N PRO A 69 6.52 -7.62 3.58
CA PRO A 69 6.62 -6.32 2.90
C PRO A 69 5.34 -5.50 3.14
N SER A 70 5.47 -4.17 3.19
CA SER A 70 4.36 -3.27 3.48
C SER A 70 3.99 -2.40 2.29
N LEU A 71 2.68 -2.26 2.07
CA LEU A 71 2.04 -1.24 1.25
C LEU A 71 1.29 -0.27 2.16
#